data_AF-A0A1I8G0Q3-F1
#
_entry.id   AF-A0A1I8G0Q3-F1
#
_cell.length_a   1.000
_cell.length_b   1.000
_cell.length_c   1.000
_cell.angle_alpha   90.00
_cell.angle_beta   90.00
_cell.angle_gamma   90.00
#
_symmetry.space_group_name_H-M   'P 1'
#
loop_
_entity.id
_entity.type
_entity.pdbx_description
1 polymer ?
#
loop_
_entity_poly.entity_id
_entity_poly.type
_entity_poly.pdbx_seq_one_letter_code
_entity_poly.pdbx_strand_id
1 'polypeptide(L)'
;GFLLTGKYRRALLALTHLRRVRQDDPLVPLLAASAFASLACQRHLANRHFFVANACAMLTCYAQLRAPHGCQEVAYNTARILHRLGLLRHAAAGYERALNAQPEGETAEQRQRNDLRPTAAHNLLVLYKSVGNEAMVSRLLREHLVIH
;
A
#
# COMPACT_ATOMS: atom_id res chain seq x y z
N GLY A 1 10.39 12.21 -12.73
CA GLY A 1 9.54 11.18 -13.40
C GLY A 1 8.07 11.58 -13.40
N PHE A 2 7.25 11.05 -14.32
CA PHE A 2 5.84 11.45 -14.51
C PHE A 2 4.93 11.27 -13.27
N LEU A 3 5.24 10.32 -12.39
CA LEU A 3 4.52 10.13 -11.12
C LEU A 3 4.66 11.33 -10.17
N LEU A 4 5.84 11.93 -10.09
CA LEU A 4 6.15 13.08 -9.23
C LEU A 4 5.49 14.37 -9.74
N THR A 5 5.19 14.44 -11.03
CA THR A 5 4.57 15.62 -11.67
C THR A 5 3.05 15.47 -11.82
N GLY A 6 2.44 14.46 -11.22
CA GLY A 6 0.99 14.21 -11.30
C GLY A 6 0.48 13.77 -12.68
N LYS A 7 1.38 13.50 -13.64
CA LYS A 7 1.06 13.08 -15.01
C LYS A 7 0.80 11.58 -15.08
N TYR A 8 -0.17 11.09 -14.30
CA TYR A 8 -0.41 9.65 -14.07
C TYR A 8 -0.73 8.85 -15.33
N ARG A 9 -1.47 9.41 -16.30
CA ARG A 9 -1.75 8.72 -17.58
C ARG A 9 -0.47 8.46 -18.39
N ARG A 10 0.42 9.46 -18.45
CA ARG A 10 1.74 9.32 -19.11
C ARG A 10 2.63 8.36 -18.32
N ALA A 11 2.57 8.40 -16.99
CA ALA A 11 3.27 7.43 -16.15
C ALA A 11 2.80 5.99 -16.44
N LEU A 12 1.49 5.75 -16.53
CA LEU A 12 0.96 4.43 -16.87
C LEU A 12 1.43 3.95 -18.23
N LEU A 13 1.42 4.80 -19.26
CA LEU A 13 1.96 4.43 -20.58
C LEU A 13 3.43 4.00 -20.46
N ALA A 14 4.27 4.80 -19.81
CA ALA A 14 5.68 4.45 -19.60
C ALA A 14 5.85 3.13 -18.81
N LEU A 15 5.04 2.91 -17.77
CA LEU A 15 5.06 1.70 -16.97
C LEU A 15 4.60 0.46 -17.75
N THR A 16 3.64 0.59 -18.67
CA THR A 16 3.25 -0.53 -19.54
C THR A 16 4.37 -0.95 -20.49
N HIS A 17 5.13 0.00 -21.03
CA HIS A 17 6.33 -0.31 -21.80
C HIS A 17 7.41 -0.95 -20.93
N LEU A 18 7.69 -0.37 -19.75
CA LEU A 18 8.69 -0.89 -18.84
C LEU A 18 8.37 -2.32 -18.38
N ARG A 19 7.11 -2.64 -18.12
CA ARG A 19 6.68 -3.98 -17.72
C ARG A 19 6.95 -5.04 -18.78
N ARG A 20 6.92 -4.69 -20.07
CA ARG A 20 7.28 -5.64 -21.14
C ARG A 20 8.76 -6.01 -21.12
N VAL A 21 9.61 -5.07 -20.72
CA VAL A 21 11.07 -5.22 -20.67
C VAL A 21 11.53 -5.80 -19.33
N ARG A 22 10.84 -5.47 -18.24
CA ARG A 22 11.16 -5.88 -16.86
C ARG A 22 9.94 -6.56 -16.23
N GLN A 23 9.71 -7.81 -16.63
CA GLN A 23 8.53 -8.57 -16.19
C GLN A 23 8.63 -9.00 -14.72
N ASP A 24 9.86 -9.22 -14.24
CA ASP A 24 10.14 -9.73 -12.89
C ASP A 24 10.40 -8.63 -11.85
N ASP A 25 10.32 -7.35 -12.24
CA ASP A 25 10.55 -6.23 -11.33
C ASP A 25 9.26 -5.87 -10.57
N PRO A 26 9.15 -6.17 -9.26
CA PRO A 26 7.93 -5.91 -8.48
C PRO A 26 7.63 -4.42 -8.32
N LEU A 27 8.60 -3.54 -8.51
CA LEU A 27 8.39 -2.10 -8.40
C LEU A 27 7.46 -1.59 -9.52
N VAL A 28 7.53 -2.18 -10.71
CA VAL A 28 6.73 -1.75 -11.87
C VAL A 28 5.21 -1.87 -11.60
N PRO A 29 4.66 -3.04 -11.20
CA PRO A 29 3.25 -3.14 -10.84
C PRO A 29 2.88 -2.31 -9.60
N LEU A 30 3.77 -2.17 -8.61
CA LEU A 30 3.49 -1.31 -7.45
C LEU A 30 3.29 0.17 -7.86
N LEU A 31 4.18 0.70 -8.71
CA LEU A 31 4.07 2.06 -9.24
C LEU A 31 2.83 2.23 -10.12
N ALA A 32 2.49 1.21 -10.91
CA ALA A 32 1.27 1.21 -11.73
C ALA A 32 0.02 1.24 -10.84
N ALA A 33 -0.04 0.43 -9.78
CA ALA A 33 -1.14 0.43 -8.82
C ALA A 33 -1.33 1.81 -8.17
N SER A 34 -0.23 2.46 -7.77
CA SER A 34 -0.25 3.82 -7.21
C SER A 34 -0.75 4.87 -8.22
N ALA A 35 -0.37 4.75 -9.50
CA ALA A 35 -0.84 5.64 -10.56
C ALA A 35 -2.34 5.44 -10.86
N PHE A 36 -2.80 4.19 -10.94
CA PHE A 36 -4.21 3.85 -11.09
C PHE A 36 -5.03 4.37 -9.90
N ALA A 37 -4.56 4.19 -8.67
CA ALA A 37 -5.22 4.73 -7.49
C ALA A 37 -5.27 6.26 -7.48
N SER A 38 -4.19 6.91 -7.89
CA SER A 38 -4.15 8.38 -8.01
C SER A 38 -5.16 8.89 -9.03
N LEU A 39 -5.33 8.20 -10.16
CA LEU A 39 -6.38 8.50 -11.13
C LEU A 39 -7.76 8.25 -10.53
N ALA A 40 -8.01 7.11 -9.90
CA ALA A 40 -9.31 6.80 -9.28
C ALA A 40 -9.79 7.84 -8.25
N CYS A 41 -8.87 8.63 -7.66
CA CYS A 41 -9.19 9.70 -6.71
C CYS A 41 -9.44 11.09 -7.36
N GLN A 42 -9.28 11.25 -8.68
CA GLN A 42 -9.54 12.53 -9.35
C GLN A 42 -11.06 12.79 -9.52
N ARG A 43 -11.48 14.04 -9.28
CA ARG A 43 -12.88 14.47 -9.12
C ARG A 43 -13.81 14.19 -10.31
N HIS A 44 -13.30 14.03 -11.53
CA HIS A 44 -14.13 14.03 -12.76
C HIS A 44 -13.85 12.85 -13.71
N LEU A 45 -13.65 11.64 -13.18
CA LEU A 45 -13.47 10.45 -14.01
C LEU A 45 -14.75 9.65 -14.19
N ALA A 46 -15.22 9.55 -15.43
CA ALA A 46 -16.42 8.80 -15.81
C ALA A 46 -16.32 7.30 -15.49
N ASN A 47 -15.11 6.72 -15.45
CA ASN A 47 -14.90 5.29 -15.22
C ASN A 47 -13.98 5.01 -14.03
N ARG A 48 -14.34 5.52 -12.84
CA ARG A 48 -13.59 5.29 -11.59
C ARG A 48 -13.39 3.81 -11.30
N HIS A 49 -14.40 2.98 -11.55
CA HIS A 49 -14.36 1.53 -11.31
C HIS A 49 -13.25 0.84 -12.10
N PHE A 50 -13.03 1.23 -13.36
CA PHE A 50 -11.92 0.73 -14.16
C PHE A 50 -10.56 0.99 -13.50
N PHE A 51 -10.31 2.22 -13.01
CA PHE A 51 -9.04 2.54 -12.36
C PHE A 51 -8.87 1.80 -11.02
N VAL A 52 -9.94 1.64 -10.24
CA VAL A 52 -9.92 0.84 -9.01
C VAL A 52 -9.58 -0.63 -9.31
N ALA A 53 -10.27 -1.24 -10.27
CA ALA A 53 -10.05 -2.64 -10.66
C ALA A 53 -8.60 -2.87 -11.14
N ASN A 54 -8.07 -1.95 -11.96
CA ASN A 54 -6.68 -2.04 -12.42
C ASN A 54 -5.67 -1.83 -11.29
N ALA A 55 -5.95 -0.93 -10.32
CA ALA A 55 -5.09 -0.79 -9.14
C ALA A 55 -5.01 -2.10 -8.36
N CYS A 56 -6.15 -2.77 -8.13
CA CYS A 56 -6.20 -4.07 -7.47
C CYS A 56 -5.47 -5.16 -8.27
N ALA A 57 -5.66 -5.22 -9.58
CA ALA A 57 -4.97 -6.19 -10.44
C ALA A 57 -3.44 -6.02 -10.38
N MET A 58 -2.95 -4.77 -10.38
CA MET A 58 -1.52 -4.49 -10.24
C MET A 58 -0.99 -4.83 -8.85
N LEU A 59 -1.77 -4.61 -7.79
CA LEU A 59 -1.42 -5.07 -6.43
C LEU A 59 -1.27 -6.60 -6.36
N THR A 60 -2.17 -7.36 -7.01
CA THR A 60 -2.06 -8.82 -7.10
C THR A 60 -0.79 -9.25 -7.82
N CYS A 61 -0.47 -8.62 -8.96
CA CYS A 61 0.77 -8.90 -9.69
C CYS A 61 2.01 -8.60 -8.83
N TYR A 62 2.00 -7.46 -8.13
CA TYR A 62 3.08 -7.08 -7.22
C TYR A 62 3.26 -8.10 -6.08
N ALA A 63 2.16 -8.55 -5.45
CA ALA A 63 2.20 -9.56 -4.40
C ALA A 63 2.78 -10.90 -4.91
N GLN A 64 2.40 -11.31 -6.12
CA GLN A 64 2.92 -12.54 -6.75
C GLN A 64 4.43 -12.47 -7.01
N LEU A 65 4.93 -11.32 -7.48
CA LEU A 65 6.37 -11.13 -7.75
C LEU A 65 7.21 -11.01 -6.47
N ARG A 66 6.62 -10.59 -5.35
CA ARG A 66 7.29 -10.53 -4.06
C ARG A 66 7.32 -11.88 -3.34
N ALA A 67 6.31 -12.74 -3.57
CA ALA A 67 6.20 -14.04 -2.94
C ALA A 67 7.42 -14.95 -3.22
N PRO A 68 7.86 -15.78 -2.25
CA PRO A 68 7.30 -15.95 -0.90
C PRO A 68 7.76 -14.90 0.12
N HIS A 69 8.70 -14.04 -0.26
CA HIS A 69 9.20 -12.94 0.55
C HIS A 69 8.22 -11.74 0.50
N GLY A 70 8.53 -10.60 1.10
CA GLY A 70 7.65 -9.44 0.96
C GLY A 70 6.41 -9.45 1.86
N CYS A 71 6.23 -10.38 2.81
CA CYS A 71 4.93 -10.52 3.49
C CYS A 71 4.50 -9.24 4.23
N GLN A 72 5.43 -8.59 4.95
CA GLN A 72 5.15 -7.34 5.65
C GLN A 72 5.02 -6.18 4.66
N GLU A 73 5.95 -6.07 3.70
CA GLU A 73 5.97 -5.02 2.68
C GLU A 73 4.68 -5.02 1.84
N VAL A 74 4.29 -6.19 1.34
CA VAL A 74 3.11 -6.40 0.50
C VAL A 74 1.85 -6.09 1.28
N ALA A 75 1.73 -6.55 2.54
CA ALA A 75 0.57 -6.25 3.38
C ALA A 75 0.42 -4.73 3.59
N TYR A 76 1.50 -4.05 3.96
CA TYR A 76 1.51 -2.61 4.19
C TYR A 76 1.19 -1.80 2.92
N ASN A 77 1.88 -2.08 1.81
CA ASN A 77 1.71 -1.33 0.56
C ASN A 77 0.31 -1.54 -0.04
N THR A 78 -0.20 -2.76 0.02
CA THR A 78 -1.58 -3.09 -0.38
C THR A 78 -2.57 -2.30 0.48
N ALA A 79 -2.41 -2.34 1.80
CA ALA A 79 -3.25 -1.58 2.73
C ALA A 79 -3.24 -0.08 2.42
N ARG A 80 -2.06 0.49 2.14
CA ARG A 80 -1.88 1.91 1.83
C ARG A 80 -2.61 2.33 0.55
N ILE A 81 -2.56 1.52 -0.49
CA ILE A 81 -3.29 1.80 -1.73
C ILE A 81 -4.80 1.65 -1.53
N LEU A 82 -5.25 0.60 -0.84
CA LEU A 82 -6.68 0.40 -0.53
C LEU A 82 -7.25 1.51 0.35
N HIS A 83 -6.47 2.01 1.32
CA HIS A 83 -6.84 3.16 2.14
C HIS A 83 -7.11 4.38 1.26
N ARG A 84 -6.20 4.69 0.33
CA ARG A 84 -6.34 5.81 -0.61
C ARG A 84 -7.58 5.68 -1.52
N LEU A 85 -7.95 4.45 -1.87
CA LEU A 85 -9.14 4.16 -2.66
C LEU A 85 -10.46 4.24 -1.86
N GLY A 86 -10.39 4.39 -0.54
CA GLY A 86 -11.54 4.40 0.36
C GLY A 86 -12.05 3.00 0.75
N LEU A 87 -11.27 1.95 0.48
CA LEU A 87 -11.61 0.56 0.84
C LEU A 87 -11.18 0.27 2.29
N LEU A 88 -11.75 1.03 3.23
CA LEU A 88 -11.23 1.19 4.59
C LEU A 88 -11.15 -0.12 5.39
N ARG A 89 -12.17 -0.98 5.31
CA ARG A 89 -12.16 -2.28 5.99
C ARG A 89 -10.99 -3.17 5.55
N HIS A 90 -10.70 -3.17 4.24
CA HIS A 90 -9.61 -3.97 3.68
C HIS A 90 -8.25 -3.35 3.99
N ALA A 91 -8.17 -2.02 4.01
CA ALA A 91 -6.99 -1.31 4.46
C ALA A 91 -6.66 -1.61 5.93
N ALA A 92 -7.65 -1.58 6.82
CA ALA A 92 -7.47 -1.91 8.23
C ALA A 92 -6.92 -3.34 8.41
N ALA A 93 -7.54 -4.33 7.77
CA ALA A 93 -7.08 -5.71 7.78
C ALA A 93 -5.65 -5.86 7.22
N GLY A 94 -5.30 -5.11 6.17
CA GLY A 94 -3.94 -5.11 5.62
C GLY A 94 -2.90 -4.50 6.56
N TYR A 95 -3.23 -3.41 7.26
CA TYR A 95 -2.33 -2.83 8.27
C TYR A 95 -2.15 -3.76 9.48
N GLU A 96 -3.22 -4.40 9.94
CA GLU A 96 -3.14 -5.40 11.02
C GLU A 96 -2.26 -6.60 10.60
N ARG A 97 -2.38 -7.07 9.35
CA ARG A 97 -1.48 -8.09 8.81
C ARG A 97 -0.02 -7.62 8.79
N ALA A 98 0.25 -6.37 8.43
CA ALA A 98 1.61 -5.82 8.44
C ALA A 98 2.17 -5.70 9.87
N LEU A 99 1.33 -5.36 10.86
CA LEU A 99 1.72 -5.30 12.27
C LEU A 99 2.13 -6.67 12.82
N ASN A 100 1.42 -7.72 12.39
CA ASN A 100 1.66 -9.09 12.84
C ASN A 100 2.73 -9.83 12.02
N ALA A 101 3.23 -9.23 10.93
CA ALA A 101 4.28 -9.81 10.11
C ALA A 101 5.67 -9.39 10.62
N GLN A 102 6.65 -10.29 10.50
CA GLN A 102 8.05 -9.97 10.80
C GLN A 102 8.64 -9.09 9.70
N PRO A 103 9.47 -8.10 10.06
CA PRO A 103 10.14 -7.28 9.08
C PRO A 103 11.19 -8.08 8.32
N GLU A 104 11.40 -7.69 7.07
CA GLU A 104 12.23 -8.45 6.14
C GLU A 104 13.70 -8.02 6.21
N GLY A 105 14.61 -8.97 6.06
CA GLY A 105 16.04 -8.73 6.09
C GLY A 105 16.81 -9.94 6.60
N GLU A 106 17.98 -10.18 6.01
CA GLU A 106 18.89 -11.24 6.43
C GLU A 106 19.56 -10.86 7.74
N THR A 107 19.94 -9.58 7.89
CA THR A 107 20.57 -9.04 9.10
C THR A 107 19.57 -8.32 10.01
N ALA A 108 19.95 -8.14 11.28
CA ALA A 108 19.15 -7.39 12.24
C ALA A 108 18.97 -5.92 11.82
N GLU A 109 20.01 -5.30 11.25
CA GLU A 109 19.97 -3.91 10.78
C GLU A 109 19.04 -3.77 9.57
N GLN A 110 19.03 -4.73 8.65
CA GLN A 110 18.11 -4.74 7.52
C GLN A 110 16.66 -4.88 8.00
N ARG A 111 16.39 -5.81 8.92
CA ARG A 111 15.07 -5.98 9.54
C ARG A 111 14.61 -4.70 10.25
N GLN A 112 15.50 -4.04 10.98
CA GLN A 112 15.16 -2.78 11.64
C GLN A 112 14.84 -1.66 10.63
N ARG A 113 15.61 -1.55 9.54
CA ARG A 113 15.39 -0.54 8.48
C ARG A 113 14.11 -0.78 7.70
N ASN A 114 13.75 -2.05 7.49
CA ASN A 114 12.57 -2.45 6.74
C ASN A 114 11.33 -2.60 7.64
N ASP A 115 11.42 -2.26 8.93
CA ASP A 115 10.31 -2.42 9.85
C ASP A 115 9.19 -1.42 9.58
N LEU A 116 8.11 -1.93 8.98
CA LEU A 116 6.93 -1.14 8.65
C LEU A 116 5.89 -1.11 9.77
N ARG A 117 6.09 -1.83 10.88
CA ARG A 117 5.12 -1.89 12.00
C ARG A 117 4.82 -0.50 12.58
N PRO A 118 5.80 0.38 12.86
CA PRO A 118 5.50 1.71 13.38
C PRO A 118 4.63 2.54 12.42
N THR A 119 4.93 2.46 11.12
CA THR A 119 4.17 3.19 10.09
C THR A 119 2.79 2.58 9.87
N ALA A 120 2.66 1.25 9.95
CA ALA A 120 1.37 0.55 9.87
C ALA A 120 0.47 0.92 11.06
N ALA A 121 0.99 0.93 12.30
CA ALA A 121 0.26 1.33 13.50
C ALA A 121 -0.24 2.77 13.37
N HIS A 122 0.63 3.69 12.94
CA HIS A 122 0.25 5.09 12.74
C HIS A 122 -0.87 5.25 11.70
N ASN A 123 -0.74 4.59 10.53
CA ASN A 123 -1.77 4.68 9.49
C ASN A 123 -3.11 4.03 9.91
N LEU A 124 -3.06 2.94 10.67
CA LEU A 124 -4.23 2.28 11.21
C LEU A 124 -4.95 3.16 12.25
N LEU A 125 -4.18 3.83 13.12
CA LEU A 125 -4.71 4.83 14.06
C LEU A 125 -5.43 5.97 13.33
N VAL A 126 -4.78 6.54 12.30
CA VAL A 126 -5.39 7.61 11.47
C VAL A 126 -6.66 7.11 10.79
N LEU A 127 -6.67 5.88 10.28
CA LEU A 127 -7.86 5.27 9.68
C LEU A 127 -9.00 5.16 10.70
N TYR A 128 -8.76 4.58 11.88
CA TYR A 128 -9.81 4.44 12.89
C TYR A 128 -10.34 5.78 13.40
N LYS A 129 -9.48 6.80 13.54
CA LYS A 129 -9.89 8.19 13.83
C LYS A 129 -10.82 8.74 12.74
N SER A 130 -10.49 8.51 11.46
CA SER A 130 -11.28 9.04 10.33
C SER A 130 -12.71 8.49 10.27
N VAL A 131 -12.95 7.29 10.83
CA VAL A 131 -14.27 6.65 10.90
C VAL A 131 -14.92 6.78 12.28
N GLY A 132 -14.31 7.52 13.22
CA GLY A 132 -14.85 7.72 14.58
C GLY A 132 -14.83 6.48 15.47
N ASN A 133 -13.95 5.50 15.21
CA ASN A 133 -13.86 4.29 16.02
C ASN A 133 -12.92 4.50 17.22
N GLU A 134 -13.39 5.25 18.21
CA GLU A 134 -12.62 5.61 19.41
C GLU A 134 -12.16 4.39 20.22
N ALA A 135 -12.96 3.34 20.27
CA ALA A 135 -12.60 2.09 20.97
C ALA A 135 -11.31 1.47 20.40
N MET A 136 -11.21 1.40 19.06
CA MET A 136 -10.02 0.87 18.39
C MET A 136 -8.82 1.82 18.47
N VAL A 137 -9.07 3.13 18.48
CA VAL A 137 -8.03 4.15 18.73
C VAL A 137 -7.41 3.97 20.11
N SER A 138 -8.22 3.88 21.17
CA SER A 138 -7.74 3.66 22.55
C SER A 138 -7.03 2.33 22.72
N ARG A 139 -7.46 1.28 22.01
CA ARG A 139 -6.78 -0.03 22.00
C ARG A 139 -5.38 0.09 21.40
N LEU A 140 -5.27 0.62 20.18
CA LEU A 140 -3.98 0.73 19.49
C LEU A 140 -2.97 1.64 20.20
N LEU A 141 -3.45 2.74 20.80
CA LEU A 141 -2.57 3.62 21.57
C LEU A 141 -1.91 2.89 22.75
N ARG A 142 -2.68 2.06 23.46
CA ARG A 142 -2.16 1.24 24.57
C ARG A 142 -1.22 0.13 24.12
N GLU A 143 -1.47 -0.48 22.96
CA GLU A 143 -0.69 -1.61 22.48
C GLU A 143 0.62 -1.21 21.78
N HIS A 144 0.67 -0.05 21.12
CA HIS A 144 1.77 0.27 20.21
C HIS A 144 2.42 1.64 20.40
N LEU A 145 1.85 2.54 21.20
CA LEU A 145 2.33 3.93 21.34
C LEU A 145 2.62 4.33 22.79
N VAL A 146 2.76 3.34 23.69
CA VAL A 146 3.29 3.56 25.04
C VAL A 146 4.82 3.55 24.93
N ILE A 147 5.43 4.69 25.18
CA ILE A 147 6.89 4.82 25.27
C ILE A 147 7.31 4.13 26.58
N HIS A 148 8.09 3.06 26.48
CA HIS A 148 8.83 2.49 27.60
C HIS A 148 10.23 3.11 27.68
#